data_AF-A0A1C0A8V8-F1
#
_entry.id   AF-A0A1C0A8V8-F1
#
_cell.length_a   1.000
_cell.length_b   1.000
_cell.length_c   1.000
_cell.angle_alpha   90.00
_cell.angle_beta   90.00
_cell.angle_gamma   90.00
#
_symmetry.space_group_name_H-M   'P 1'
#
loop_
_entity.id
_entity.type
_entity.pdbx_description
1 polymer ?
#
loop_
_entity_poly.entity_id
_entity_poly.type
_entity_poly.pdbx_seq_one_letter_code
_entity_poly.pdbx_strand_id
1 'polypeptide(L)'
;MIRFEDFYTKLHIGSKCLTGGGISVLLGVICFKGLSLYSLKLSLIIVFLIISNPVTSHALARASYYSKSGSIAERSHLIRDDLKEKKHGGLL
;
A
#
# COMPACT_ATOMS: atom_id res chain seq x y z
N MET A 1 -8.17 -3.59 11.24
CA MET A 1 -7.12 -2.60 11.59
C MET A 1 -6.79 -2.55 13.09
N ILE A 2 -7.59 -3.18 13.97
CA ILE A 2 -7.36 -3.20 15.44
C ILE A 2 -6.52 -4.43 15.90
N ARG A 3 -6.42 -5.49 15.07
CA ARG A 3 -5.73 -6.76 15.42
C ARG A 3 -4.24 -6.81 15.05
N PHE A 4 -3.82 -6.03 14.05
CA PHE A 4 -2.43 -5.98 13.61
C PHE A 4 -1.79 -4.73 14.17
N GLU A 5 -0.75 -4.87 14.97
CA GLU A 5 0.01 -3.73 15.51
C GLU A 5 1.05 -3.23 14.49
N ASP A 6 1.56 -4.14 13.66
CA ASP A 6 2.58 -3.93 12.61
C ASP A 6 2.06 -3.15 11.38
N PHE A 7 2.86 -2.19 10.92
CA PHE A 7 2.58 -1.24 9.87
C PHE A 7 2.69 -1.86 8.46
N TYR A 8 3.69 -2.70 8.20
CA TYR A 8 3.81 -3.40 6.91
C TYR A 8 2.63 -4.33 6.68
N THR A 9 2.18 -5.03 7.72
CA THR A 9 1.02 -5.91 7.64
C THR A 9 -0.26 -5.12 7.33
N LYS A 10 -0.44 -3.93 7.94
CA LYS A 10 -1.55 -3.01 7.60
C LYS A 10 -1.50 -2.53 6.15
N LEU A 11 -0.30 -2.15 5.68
CA LEU A 11 -0.07 -1.73 4.29
C LEU A 11 -0.45 -2.84 3.31
N HIS A 12 0.01 -4.07 3.56
CA HIS A 12 -0.28 -5.23 2.70
C HIS A 12 -1.78 -5.50 2.59
N ILE A 13 -2.49 -5.50 3.72
CA ILE A 13 -3.93 -5.74 3.77
C ILE A 13 -4.68 -4.59 3.08
N GLY A 14 -4.27 -3.34 3.31
CA GLY A 14 -4.85 -2.16 2.69
C GLY A 14 -4.76 -2.19 1.17
N SER A 15 -3.58 -2.48 0.61
CA SER A 15 -3.39 -2.56 -0.84
C SER A 15 -4.23 -3.68 -1.48
N LYS A 16 -4.27 -4.88 -0.87
CA LYS A 16 -5.11 -5.99 -1.37
C LYS A 16 -6.61 -5.65 -1.35
N CYS A 17 -7.06 -5.03 -0.26
CA CYS A 17 -8.45 -4.61 -0.11
C CYS A 17 -8.81 -3.51 -1.12
N LEU A 18 -7.93 -2.53 -1.32
CA LEU A 18 -8.20 -1.42 -2.24
C LEU A 18 -8.26 -1.89 -3.71
N THR A 19 -7.39 -2.82 -4.12
CA THR A 19 -7.48 -3.39 -5.47
C THR A 19 -8.74 -4.23 -5.64
N GLY A 20 -9.06 -5.11 -4.69
CA GLY A 20 -10.26 -5.95 -4.79
C GLY A 20 -11.57 -5.15 -4.73
N GLY A 21 -11.72 -4.32 -3.70
CA GLY A 21 -12.91 -3.49 -3.48
C GLY A 21 -13.04 -2.35 -4.48
N GLY A 22 -11.95 -1.63 -4.78
CA GLY A 22 -11.96 -0.53 -5.74
C GLY A 22 -12.31 -1.00 -7.15
N ILE A 23 -11.71 -2.09 -7.62
CA ILE A 23 -12.03 -2.65 -8.94
C ILE A 23 -13.47 -3.16 -8.97
N SER A 24 -13.93 -3.86 -7.92
CA SER A 24 -15.31 -4.37 -7.84
C SER A 24 -16.36 -3.24 -7.83
N VAL A 25 -16.13 -2.16 -7.08
CA VAL A 25 -17.05 -1.01 -7.02
C VAL A 25 -17.09 -0.30 -8.37
N LEU A 26 -15.93 -0.05 -8.99
CA LEU A 26 -15.89 0.62 -10.28
C LEU A 26 -16.49 -0.24 -11.40
N LEU A 27 -16.32 -1.57 -11.37
CA LEU A 27 -17.06 -2.50 -12.25
C LEU A 27 -18.57 -2.38 -12.08
N GLY A 28 -19.06 -2.31 -10.83
CA GLY A 28 -20.49 -2.11 -10.55
C GLY A 28 -21.03 -0.80 -11.11
N VAL A 29 -20.27 0.30 -10.98
CA VAL A 29 -20.64 1.62 -11.53
C VAL A 29 -20.68 1.60 -13.07
N ILE A 30 -19.73 0.91 -13.72
CA ILE A 30 -19.72 0.76 -15.18
C ILE A 30 -20.96 -0.02 -15.66
N CYS A 31 -21.33 -1.08 -14.94
CA CYS A 31 -22.52 -1.87 -15.24
C CYS A 31 -23.82 -1.07 -15.07
N PHE A 32 -23.88 -0.18 -14.07
CA PHE A 32 -25.07 0.63 -13.77
C PHE A 32 -25.24 1.85 -14.69
N LYS A 33 -24.15 2.51 -15.10
CA LYS A 33 -24.20 3.76 -15.90
C LYS A 33 -24.17 3.56 -17.41
N GLY A 34 -23.85 2.36 -17.90
CA GLY A 34 -23.72 2.05 -19.33
C GLY A 34 -22.45 2.63 -20.00
N LEU A 35 -22.16 2.16 -21.23
CA LEU A 35 -20.99 2.56 -22.03
C LEU A 35 -21.16 4.01 -22.56
N SER A 36 -20.85 4.99 -21.70
CA SER A 36 -20.82 6.42 -22.03
C SER A 36 -19.44 7.02 -21.72
N LEU A 37 -19.18 8.27 -22.14
CA LEU A 37 -17.94 9.03 -21.85
C LEU A 37 -17.57 9.07 -20.36
N TYR A 38 -18.55 8.91 -19.47
CA TYR A 38 -18.33 8.78 -18.03
C TYR A 38 -17.54 7.52 -17.66
N SER A 39 -17.83 6.39 -18.30
CA SER A 39 -17.16 5.10 -18.05
C SER A 39 -15.68 5.16 -18.44
N LEU A 40 -15.35 5.89 -19.50
CA LEU A 40 -13.97 6.14 -19.93
C LEU A 40 -13.16 6.90 -18.85
N LYS A 41 -13.74 7.97 -18.27
CA LYS A 41 -13.12 8.71 -17.17
C LYS A 41 -12.92 7.84 -15.93
N LEU A 42 -13.90 7.01 -15.59
CA LEU A 42 -13.81 6.05 -14.48
C LEU A 42 -12.72 5.01 -14.71
N SER A 43 -12.62 4.46 -15.92
CA SER A 43 -11.56 3.49 -16.28
C SER A 43 -10.16 4.09 -16.10
N LEU A 44 -9.97 5.36 -16.47
CA LEU A 44 -8.71 6.07 -16.27
C LEU A 44 -8.34 6.19 -14.77
N ILE A 45 -9.34 6.41 -13.90
CA ILE A 45 -9.17 6.44 -12.45
C ILE A 45 -8.79 5.05 -11.91
N ILE A 46 -9.36 3.95 -12.42
CA ILE A 46 -8.95 2.58 -12.04
C ILE A 46 -7.46 2.38 -12.31
N VAL A 47 -7.01 2.71 -13.52
CA VAL A 47 -5.60 2.59 -13.92
C VAL A 47 -4.71 3.42 -12.99
N PHE A 48 -5.12 4.66 -12.69
CA PHE A 48 -4.40 5.53 -11.79
C PHE A 48 -4.31 4.98 -10.36
N LEU A 49 -5.38 4.36 -9.85
CA LEU A 49 -5.42 3.73 -8.53
C LEU A 49 -4.50 2.50 -8.45
N ILE A 50 -4.46 1.69 -9.51
CA ILE A 50 -3.58 0.51 -9.58
C ILE A 50 -2.11 0.94 -9.51
N ILE A 51 -1.74 2.05 -10.17
CA ILE A 51 -0.38 2.59 -10.14
C ILE A 51 -0.07 3.30 -8.81
N SER A 52 -1.06 4.01 -8.25
CA SER A 52 -0.89 4.72 -6.98
C SER A 52 -0.67 3.77 -5.80
N ASN A 53 -1.24 2.57 -5.85
CA ASN A 53 -1.09 1.56 -4.79
C ASN A 53 0.37 1.15 -4.50
N PRO A 54 1.17 0.66 -5.48
CA PRO A 54 2.57 0.32 -5.27
C PRO A 54 3.43 1.56 -4.95
N VAL A 55 3.13 2.72 -5.56
CA VAL A 55 3.84 3.98 -5.27
C VAL A 55 3.66 4.39 -3.82
N THR A 56 2.42 4.36 -3.33
CA THR A 56 2.09 4.68 -1.94
C THR A 56 2.70 3.65 -0.99
N SER A 57 2.59 2.37 -1.30
CA SER A 57 3.19 1.30 -0.49
C SER A 57 4.71 1.46 -0.35
N HIS A 58 5.40 1.76 -1.45
CA HIS A 58 6.86 1.95 -1.44
C HIS A 58 7.27 3.25 -0.72
N ALA A 59 6.55 4.36 -0.95
CA ALA A 59 6.80 5.62 -0.25
C ALA A 59 6.53 5.49 1.25
N LEU A 60 5.46 4.78 1.62
CA LEU A 60 5.04 4.63 3.00
C LEU A 60 5.93 3.64 3.76
N ALA A 61 6.41 2.57 3.12
CA ALA A 61 7.44 1.68 3.67
C ALA A 61 8.76 2.42 3.97
N ARG A 62 9.18 3.32 3.06
CA ARG A 62 10.34 4.17 3.31
C ARG A 62 10.06 5.14 4.47
N ALA A 63 8.91 5.80 4.47
CA ALA A 63 8.53 6.75 5.52
C ALA A 63 8.42 6.08 6.90
N SER A 64 7.85 4.88 7.01
CA SER A 64 7.76 4.14 8.26
C SER A 64 9.12 3.73 8.79
N TYR A 65 10.05 3.37 7.91
CA TYR A 65 11.43 3.08 8.28
C TYR A 65 12.16 4.30 8.86
N TYR A 66 11.93 5.51 8.33
CA TYR A 66 12.50 6.74 8.89
C TYR A 66 11.70 7.29 10.09
N SER A 67 10.44 6.91 10.25
CA SER A 67 9.57 7.37 11.33
C SER A 67 9.81 6.59 12.62
N LYS A 68 10.43 7.26 13.60
CA LYS A 68 10.81 6.73 14.92
C LYS A 68 9.65 6.13 15.72
N SER A 69 8.40 6.54 15.44
CA SER A 69 7.21 6.16 16.23
C SER A 69 6.57 4.83 15.80
N GLY A 70 6.78 4.37 14.56
CA GLY A 70 6.33 3.06 14.08
C GLY A 70 7.45 2.01 14.06
N SER A 71 8.69 2.45 13.85
CA SER A 71 9.87 1.59 13.75
C SER A 71 10.17 0.80 15.03
N ILE A 72 9.85 1.32 16.21
CA ILE A 72 10.19 0.67 17.50
C ILE A 72 9.28 -0.54 17.78
N ALA A 73 7.98 -0.43 17.51
CA ALA A 73 7.03 -1.55 17.66
C ALA A 73 7.25 -2.64 16.60
N GLU A 74 7.63 -2.24 15.37
CA GLU A 74 7.98 -3.18 14.30
C GLU A 74 9.29 -3.93 14.63
N ARG A 75 10.33 -3.21 15.10
CA ARG A 75 11.64 -3.80 15.40
C ARG A 75 11.64 -4.81 16.54
N SER A 76 10.72 -4.72 17.50
CA SER A 76 10.67 -5.67 18.62
C SER A 76 10.22 -7.07 18.21
N HIS A 77 9.57 -7.24 17.07
CA HIS A 77 9.03 -8.53 16.61
C HIS A 77 9.75 -9.11 15.37
N LEU A 78 10.74 -8.40 14.83
CA LEU A 78 11.53 -8.82 13.67
C LEU A 78 12.78 -9.60 14.13
N ILE A 79 12.83 -10.91 13.85
CA ILE A 79 13.99 -11.78 14.14
C ILE A 79 15.20 -11.46 13.24
N ARG A 80 14.97 -10.86 12.06
CA ARG A 80 16.02 -10.42 11.12
C ARG A 80 15.67 -9.05 10.52
N ASP A 81 16.60 -8.10 10.63
CA ASP A 81 16.55 -6.77 9.99
C ASP A 81 17.77 -6.59 9.09
N ASP A 82 17.74 -7.18 7.90
CA ASP A 82 18.80 -7.08 6.87
C ASP A 82 19.03 -5.63 6.38
N LEU A 83 18.05 -4.73 6.58
CA LEU A 83 18.19 -3.32 6.24
C LEU A 83 19.11 -2.59 7.23
N LYS A 84 19.20 -3.05 8.49
CA LYS A 84 20.14 -2.52 9.48
C LYS A 84 21.58 -2.92 9.15
N GLU A 85 21.79 -4.15 8.68
CA GLU A 85 23.10 -4.67 8.30
C GLU A 85 23.69 -3.90 7.10
N LYS A 86 22.89 -3.64 6.06
CA LYS A 86 23.32 -2.81 4.91
C LYS A 86 23.65 -1.35 5.27
N LYS A 87 23.03 -0.79 6.33
CA LYS A 87 23.33 0.58 6.78
C LYS A 87 24.67 0.68 7.54
N HIS A 88 25.13 -0.42 8.16
CA HIS A 88 26.46 -0.49 8.80
C HIS A 88 27.56 -1.01 7.85
N GLY A 89 27.23 -1.94 6.96
CA GLY A 89 28.18 -2.51 5.98
C GLY A 89 28.49 -1.63 4.76
N GLY A 90 27.92 -0.42 4.69
CA GLY A 90 28.26 0.61 3.69
C GLY A 90 29.10 1.77 4.25
N LEU A 91 29.58 1.66 5.50
CA LEU A 91 30.44 2.63 6.17
C LEU A 91 31.85 2.08 6.48
N LEU A 92 32.24 0.97 5.85
CA LEU A 92 33.62 0.49 5.77
C LEU A 92 33.99 0.23 4.31
#